data_AF-A0A1G0ZF08-F1
#
_entry.id   AF-A0A1G0ZF08-F1
#
_cell.length_a   1.000
_cell.length_b   1.000
_cell.length_c   1.000
_cell.angle_alpha   90.00
_cell.angle_beta   90.00
_cell.angle_gamma   90.00
#
_symmetry.space_group_name_H-M   'P 1'
#
loop_
_entity.id
_entity.type
_entity.pdbx_description
1 polymer ?
#
loop_
_entity_poly.entity_id
_entity_poly.type
_entity_poly.pdbx_seq_one_letter_code
_entity_poly.pdbx_strand_id
1 'polypeptide(L)'
;MFRRRWDDSMIINHILSKHGREPLNSHYYATTYPDVYAAADRLFGSWKDAIEACGLNYAEIRKYREWSITKILEEIKKAYKAKKSLNSKYIQDNNRPLYMAAIKRFKSWGNAVHAAGLDYKKIRIRRKMSVAEIKEEVITLFNKKVDMAYSNMRENYQYLLASAMKKVGDGSWAAARRKCGILINYRLPRHKRFKHFAEQQKKNQIAAAAKAARKSTVKPVKKTVAVKAARKPVKKVAAPKKAVKKAAPVKTARKPVKKGRRS
;
A
#
# COMPACT_ATOMS: atom_id res chain seq x y z
N MET A 1 14.20 -53.30 14.05
CA MET A 1 14.34 -52.19 13.08
C MET A 1 15.72 -51.57 13.26
N PHE A 2 16.67 -51.84 12.35
CA PHE A 2 17.99 -51.23 12.41
C PHE A 2 17.88 -49.75 12.03
N ARG A 3 18.07 -48.84 12.99
CA ARG A 3 18.23 -47.42 12.68
C ARG A 3 19.59 -47.25 12.02
N ARG A 4 19.61 -46.76 10.78
CA ARG A 4 20.85 -46.33 10.13
C ARG A 4 21.49 -45.27 11.03
N ARG A 5 22.73 -45.50 11.46
CA ARG A 5 23.52 -44.50 12.18
C ARG A 5 24.16 -43.60 11.13
N TRP A 6 23.79 -42.33 11.16
CA TRP A 6 24.37 -41.31 10.30
C TRP A 6 25.63 -40.74 10.95
N ASP A 7 26.70 -40.66 10.16
CA ASP A 7 27.92 -39.90 10.42
C ASP A 7 28.06 -38.74 9.43
N ASP A 8 29.01 -37.84 9.70
CA ASP A 8 29.22 -36.59 8.96
C ASP A 8 29.49 -36.86 7.47
N SER A 9 30.29 -37.89 7.16
CA SER A 9 30.67 -38.25 5.79
C SER A 9 29.48 -38.79 5.01
N MET A 10 28.63 -39.61 5.64
CA MET A 10 27.41 -40.13 5.02
C MET A 10 26.42 -39.00 4.69
N ILE A 11 26.30 -37.99 5.55
CA ILE A 11 25.44 -36.83 5.30
C ILE A 11 25.98 -36.00 4.13
N ILE A 12 27.27 -35.68 4.13
CA ILE A 12 27.90 -34.92 3.03
C ILE A 12 27.73 -35.66 1.70
N ASN A 13 28.04 -36.97 1.66
CA ASN A 13 27.87 -37.78 0.47
C ASN A 13 26.40 -37.84 0.00
N HIS A 14 25.46 -37.94 0.94
CA HIS A 14 24.03 -37.92 0.61
C HIS A 14 23.65 -36.59 -0.05
N ILE A 15 23.98 -35.45 0.57
CA ILE A 15 23.67 -34.12 0.05
C ILE A 15 24.30 -33.91 -1.34
N LEU A 16 25.59 -34.22 -1.51
CA LEU A 16 26.30 -34.08 -2.78
C LEU A 16 25.72 -34.99 -3.87
N SER A 17 25.33 -36.22 -3.52
CA SER A 17 24.69 -37.14 -4.49
C SER A 17 23.33 -36.62 -4.97
N LYS A 18 22.64 -35.81 -4.17
CA LYS A 18 21.32 -35.23 -4.51
C LYS A 18 21.41 -33.84 -5.11
N HIS A 19 22.56 -33.17 -4.98
CA HIS A 19 22.79 -31.86 -5.57
C HIS A 19 22.56 -31.88 -7.09
N GLY A 20 21.73 -30.96 -7.59
CA GLY A 20 21.31 -30.90 -8.99
C GLY A 20 20.22 -31.89 -9.41
N ARG A 21 19.87 -32.87 -8.56
CA ARG A 21 18.78 -33.84 -8.81
C ARG A 21 17.51 -33.51 -8.04
N GLU A 22 17.68 -33.05 -6.80
CA GLU A 22 16.57 -32.75 -5.89
C GLU A 22 16.75 -31.38 -5.22
N PRO A 23 15.65 -30.75 -4.75
CA PRO A 23 15.73 -29.49 -4.03
C PRO A 23 16.42 -29.64 -2.67
N LEU A 24 17.56 -28.99 -2.45
CA LEU A 24 18.30 -29.06 -1.18
C LEU A 24 17.79 -28.10 -0.08
N ASN A 25 16.60 -27.51 -0.25
CA ASN A 25 16.07 -26.57 0.74
C ASN A 25 15.60 -27.30 2.01
N SER A 26 15.82 -26.68 3.18
CA SER A 26 15.51 -27.26 4.49
C SER A 26 14.08 -27.81 4.59
N HIS A 27 13.07 -27.13 4.04
CA HIS A 27 11.68 -27.60 4.12
C HIS A 27 11.45 -28.91 3.34
N TYR A 28 12.05 -29.04 2.15
CA TYR A 28 11.99 -30.28 1.37
C TYR A 28 12.65 -31.44 2.11
N TYR A 29 13.82 -31.20 2.74
CA TYR A 29 14.52 -32.27 3.47
C TYR A 29 13.85 -32.64 4.78
N ALA A 30 13.33 -31.66 5.53
CA ALA A 30 12.59 -31.92 6.76
C ALA A 30 11.31 -32.76 6.52
N THR A 31 10.77 -32.75 5.30
CA THR A 31 9.55 -33.51 4.94
C THR A 31 9.86 -34.83 4.22
N THR A 32 10.84 -34.83 3.31
CA THR A 32 11.15 -35.99 2.44
C THR A 32 12.14 -36.95 3.09
N TYR A 33 13.13 -36.41 3.80
CA TYR A 33 14.24 -37.15 4.42
C TYR A 33 14.42 -36.72 5.88
N PRO A 34 13.41 -36.91 6.74
CA PRO A 34 13.43 -36.39 8.11
C PRO A 34 14.56 -36.99 8.97
N ASP A 35 14.99 -38.22 8.67
CA ASP A 35 16.11 -38.87 9.33
C ASP A 35 17.45 -38.23 8.97
N VAL A 36 17.66 -37.93 7.67
CA VAL A 36 18.83 -37.18 7.18
C VAL A 36 18.84 -35.77 7.76
N TYR A 37 17.69 -35.10 7.77
CA TYR A 37 17.56 -33.74 8.29
C TYR A 37 17.91 -33.69 9.78
N ALA A 38 17.34 -34.58 10.60
CA ALA A 38 17.63 -34.64 12.03
C ALA A 38 19.09 -35.02 12.32
N ALA A 39 19.68 -35.88 11.50
CA ALA A 39 21.10 -36.21 11.62
C ALA A 39 22.01 -35.02 11.27
N ALA A 40 21.71 -34.31 10.17
CA ALA A 40 22.43 -33.10 9.79
C ALA A 40 22.36 -32.01 10.87
N ASP A 41 21.17 -31.79 11.44
CA ASP A 41 20.97 -30.83 12.55
C ASP A 41 21.81 -31.21 13.79
N ARG A 42 21.85 -32.50 14.14
CA ARG A 42 22.62 -32.99 15.29
C ARG A 42 24.13 -32.92 15.08
N LEU A 43 24.62 -33.23 13.89
CA LEU A 43 26.05 -33.37 13.59
C LEU A 43 26.71 -32.04 13.23
N PHE A 44 26.04 -31.22 12.42
CA PHE A 44 26.57 -29.94 11.93
C PHE A 44 25.99 -28.72 12.65
N GLY A 45 24.98 -28.92 13.50
CA GLY A 45 24.29 -27.87 14.26
C GLY A 45 23.08 -27.28 13.54
N SER A 46 23.07 -27.27 12.21
CA SER A 46 21.89 -26.92 11.41
C SER A 46 21.95 -27.47 9.98
N TRP A 47 20.81 -27.53 9.30
CA TRP A 47 20.77 -27.85 7.86
C TRP A 47 21.58 -26.86 7.01
N LYS A 48 21.63 -25.59 7.41
CA LYS A 48 22.45 -24.58 6.73
C LYS A 48 23.92 -24.96 6.80
N ASP A 49 24.39 -25.32 7.99
CA ASP A 49 25.80 -25.60 8.24
C ASP A 49 26.21 -26.92 7.56
N ALA A 50 25.32 -27.92 7.50
CA ALA A 50 25.54 -29.13 6.72
C ALA A 50 25.69 -28.86 5.21
N ILE A 51 24.88 -27.96 4.65
CA ILE A 51 24.99 -27.55 3.24
C ILE A 51 26.29 -26.76 2.99
N GLU A 52 26.65 -25.86 3.91
CA GLU A 52 27.90 -25.09 3.83
C GLU A 52 29.15 -25.98 3.98
N ALA A 53 29.08 -27.03 4.82
CA ALA A 53 30.12 -28.05 4.93
C ALA A 53 30.31 -28.87 3.64
N CYS A 54 29.29 -28.96 2.79
CA CYS A 54 29.40 -29.54 1.44
C CYS A 54 30.02 -28.57 0.42
N GLY A 55 30.44 -27.37 0.83
CA GLY A 55 30.96 -26.32 -0.06
C GLY A 55 29.87 -25.63 -0.89
N LEU A 56 28.59 -25.80 -0.53
CA LEU A 56 27.46 -25.22 -1.26
C LEU A 56 26.97 -23.93 -0.59
N ASN A 57 26.58 -22.94 -1.40
CA ASN A 57 26.03 -21.69 -0.89
C ASN A 57 24.55 -21.85 -0.47
N TYR A 58 24.28 -22.01 0.82
CA TYR A 58 22.91 -22.16 1.32
C TYR A 58 22.00 -20.97 0.96
N ALA A 59 22.56 -19.77 0.77
CA ALA A 59 21.79 -18.59 0.40
C ALA A 59 21.06 -18.73 -0.95
N GLU A 60 21.59 -19.55 -1.86
CA GLU A 60 21.05 -19.86 -3.18
C GLU A 60 20.09 -21.05 -3.15
N ILE A 61 20.30 -21.99 -2.23
CA ILE A 61 19.52 -23.23 -2.10
C ILE A 61 18.20 -23.01 -1.37
N ARG A 62 18.20 -22.17 -0.35
CA ARG A 62 17.03 -21.98 0.51
C ARG A 62 15.86 -21.37 -0.24
N LYS A 63 14.65 -21.82 0.09
CA LYS A 63 13.40 -21.35 -0.52
C LYS A 63 13.04 -19.91 -0.12
N TYR A 64 13.32 -19.53 1.14
CA TYR A 64 12.92 -18.24 1.68
C TYR A 64 14.13 -17.39 2.02
N ARG A 65 14.06 -16.11 1.62
CA ARG A 65 15.08 -15.12 1.94
C ARG A 65 14.95 -14.63 3.39
N GLU A 66 16.06 -14.63 4.09
CA GLU A 66 16.30 -14.01 5.37
C GLU A 66 16.54 -12.53 5.14
N TRP A 67 15.85 -11.76 5.95
CA TRP A 67 15.93 -10.33 5.94
C TRP A 67 16.53 -9.90 7.25
N SER A 68 17.78 -9.45 7.28
CA SER A 68 18.35 -8.70 8.39
C SER A 68 18.06 -7.20 8.23
N ILE A 69 18.31 -6.41 9.28
CA ILE A 69 18.23 -4.94 9.18
C ILE A 69 19.18 -4.44 8.09
N THR A 70 20.43 -4.89 8.11
CA THR A 70 21.48 -4.51 7.14
C THR A 70 21.06 -4.80 5.69
N LYS A 71 20.57 -6.02 5.43
CA LYS A 71 20.16 -6.46 4.09
C LYS A 71 18.96 -5.67 3.56
N ILE A 72 18.02 -5.29 4.42
CA ILE A 72 16.90 -4.42 4.00
C ILE A 72 17.44 -3.06 3.55
N LEU A 73 18.34 -2.46 4.32
CA LEU A 73 18.92 -1.16 4.00
C LEU A 73 19.73 -1.21 2.70
N GLU A 74 20.51 -2.27 2.48
CA GLU A 74 21.26 -2.50 1.24
C GLU A 74 20.34 -2.63 0.03
N GLU A 75 19.26 -3.41 0.13
CA GLU A 75 18.30 -3.57 -0.97
C GLU A 75 17.57 -2.27 -1.29
N ILE A 76 17.23 -1.46 -0.28
CA ILE A 76 16.66 -0.12 -0.48
C ILE A 76 17.67 0.78 -1.21
N LYS A 77 18.93 0.83 -0.76
CA LYS A 77 19.98 1.63 -1.40
C LYS A 77 20.26 1.16 -2.83
N LYS A 78 20.27 -0.15 -3.08
CA LYS A 78 20.46 -0.75 -4.40
C LYS A 78 19.33 -0.36 -5.34
N ALA A 79 18.07 -0.46 -4.89
CA ALA A 79 16.91 -0.03 -5.66
C ALA A 79 16.93 1.48 -5.95
N TYR A 80 17.37 2.31 -5.00
CA TYR A 80 17.57 3.74 -5.21
C TYR A 80 18.61 4.04 -6.30
N LYS A 81 19.80 3.43 -6.21
CA LYS A 81 20.89 3.57 -7.19
C LYS A 81 20.45 3.12 -8.59
N ALA A 82 19.64 2.07 -8.68
CA ALA A 82 19.04 1.59 -9.92
C ALA A 82 17.89 2.48 -10.45
N LYS A 83 17.63 3.65 -9.84
CA LYS A 83 16.54 4.57 -10.18
C LYS A 83 15.16 3.90 -10.21
N LYS A 84 14.98 2.82 -9.44
CA LYS A 84 13.68 2.17 -9.29
C LYS A 84 12.81 2.98 -8.35
N SER A 85 11.50 2.93 -8.58
CA SER A 85 10.54 3.60 -7.71
C SER A 85 10.59 3.00 -6.30
N LEU A 86 10.82 3.84 -5.28
CA LEU A 86 10.82 3.44 -3.87
C LEU A 86 9.53 3.82 -3.12
N ASN A 87 8.48 4.24 -3.83
CA ASN A 87 7.21 4.49 -3.17
C ASN A 87 6.63 3.19 -2.59
N SER A 88 5.97 3.28 -1.44
CA SER A 88 5.51 2.09 -0.70
C SER A 88 4.61 1.17 -1.51
N LYS A 89 3.73 1.72 -2.37
CA LYS A 89 2.82 0.92 -3.19
C LYS A 89 3.58 0.11 -4.23
N TYR A 90 4.50 0.75 -4.95
CA TYR A 90 5.32 0.07 -5.94
C TYR A 90 6.11 -1.08 -5.31
N ILE A 91 6.76 -0.87 -4.17
CA ILE A 91 7.55 -1.92 -3.51
C ILE A 91 6.65 -3.03 -2.95
N GLN A 92 5.47 -2.70 -2.41
CA GLN A 92 4.50 -3.70 -2.00
C GLN A 92 4.06 -4.61 -3.16
N ASP A 93 3.86 -4.03 -4.34
CA ASP A 93 3.37 -4.73 -5.53
C ASP A 93 4.49 -5.53 -6.23
N ASN A 94 5.73 -5.03 -6.26
CA ASN A 94 6.85 -5.62 -7.02
C ASN A 94 7.88 -6.38 -6.17
N ASN A 95 7.96 -6.12 -4.86
CA ASN A 95 8.87 -6.78 -3.93
C ASN A 95 8.25 -6.90 -2.54
N ARG A 96 7.17 -7.67 -2.46
CA ARG A 96 6.41 -7.91 -1.24
C ARG A 96 7.26 -8.44 -0.07
N PRO A 97 8.24 -9.36 -0.26
CA PRO A 97 9.08 -9.83 0.84
C PRO A 97 9.90 -8.70 1.49
N LEU A 98 10.54 -7.85 0.68
CA LEU A 98 11.28 -6.68 1.17
C LEU A 98 10.35 -5.73 1.92
N TYR A 99 9.17 -5.45 1.36
CA TYR A 99 8.18 -4.59 2.00
C TYR A 99 7.78 -5.12 3.38
N MET A 100 7.37 -6.39 3.47
CA MET A 100 6.92 -6.99 4.73
C MET A 100 8.05 -7.05 5.76
N ALA A 101 9.27 -7.37 5.33
CA ALA A 101 10.43 -7.36 6.21
C ALA A 101 10.73 -5.96 6.77
N ALA A 102 10.63 -4.92 5.93
CA ALA A 102 10.78 -3.54 6.34
C ALA A 102 9.69 -3.11 7.33
N ILE A 103 8.42 -3.47 7.10
CA ILE A 103 7.33 -3.21 8.06
C ILE A 103 7.59 -3.91 9.40
N LYS A 104 8.00 -5.18 9.39
CA LYS A 104 8.26 -5.94 10.62
C LYS A 104 9.35 -5.31 11.48
N ARG A 105 10.47 -4.88 10.86
CA ARG A 105 11.67 -4.41 11.57
C ARG A 105 11.66 -2.91 11.85
N PHE A 106 11.18 -2.08 10.93
CA PHE A 106 11.19 -0.61 11.04
C PHE A 106 9.82 0.00 11.34
N LYS A 107 8.78 -0.83 11.52
CA LYS A 107 7.37 -0.47 11.75
C LYS A 107 6.67 0.21 10.57
N SER A 108 7.42 0.87 9.68
CA SER A 108 6.88 1.43 8.44
C SER A 108 7.93 1.45 7.32
N TRP A 109 7.46 1.40 6.07
CA TRP A 109 8.32 1.52 4.89
C TRP A 109 9.09 2.85 4.89
N GLY A 110 8.42 3.93 5.26
CA GLY A 110 9.04 5.26 5.32
C GLY A 110 10.19 5.33 6.33
N ASN A 111 10.05 4.67 7.47
CA ASN A 111 11.14 4.59 8.46
C ASN A 111 12.32 3.79 7.94
N ALA A 112 12.08 2.69 7.21
CA ALA A 112 13.15 1.90 6.60
C ALA A 112 13.91 2.71 5.54
N VAL A 113 13.19 3.46 4.70
CA VAL A 113 13.79 4.34 3.69
C VAL A 113 14.58 5.48 4.35
N HIS A 114 14.05 6.07 5.41
CA HIS A 114 14.76 7.07 6.20
C HIS A 114 16.03 6.51 6.85
N ALA A 115 15.95 5.33 7.46
CA ALA A 115 17.11 4.63 8.03
C ALA A 115 18.16 4.24 6.96
N ALA A 116 17.76 4.13 5.70
CA ALA A 116 18.68 3.94 4.58
C ALA A 116 19.38 5.25 4.13
N GLY A 117 19.11 6.37 4.81
CA GLY A 117 19.69 7.69 4.50
C GLY A 117 18.94 8.45 3.41
N LEU A 118 17.70 8.06 3.10
CA LEU A 118 16.91 8.66 2.02
C LEU A 118 15.72 9.45 2.57
N ASP A 119 15.49 10.64 2.03
CA ASP A 119 14.31 11.45 2.39
C ASP A 119 13.04 10.86 1.76
N TYR A 120 12.30 10.09 2.57
CA TYR A 120 11.04 9.49 2.13
C TYR A 120 9.95 10.52 1.79
N LYS A 121 10.02 11.77 2.28
CA LYS A 121 9.05 12.82 1.92
C LYS A 121 9.11 13.14 0.43
N LYS A 122 10.30 13.06 -0.19
CA LYS A 122 10.53 13.26 -1.63
C LYS A 122 10.16 12.05 -2.49
N ILE A 123 10.14 10.85 -1.90
CA ILE A 123 9.90 9.58 -2.61
C ILE A 123 8.41 9.19 -2.61
N ARG A 124 7.70 9.47 -1.52
CA ARG A 124 6.30 9.07 -1.37
C ARG A 124 5.39 9.84 -2.35
N ILE A 125 4.44 9.14 -2.96
CA ILE A 125 3.44 9.76 -3.85
C ILE A 125 2.39 10.52 -3.02
N ARG A 126 1.90 9.91 -1.94
CA ARG A 126 0.86 10.50 -1.11
C ARG A 126 1.48 11.37 -0.03
N ARG A 127 1.18 12.68 -0.04
CA ARG A 127 1.52 13.58 1.05
C ARG A 127 0.91 13.05 2.35
N LYS A 128 1.64 13.18 3.46
CA LYS A 128 1.16 12.97 4.82
C LYS A 128 1.72 14.11 5.67
N MET A 129 0.81 14.88 6.27
CA MET A 129 1.17 15.94 7.20
C MET A 129 1.10 15.46 8.66
N SER A 130 2.04 15.88 9.49
CA SER A 130 1.98 15.72 10.95
C SER A 130 0.97 16.70 11.56
N VAL A 131 0.56 16.48 12.82
CA VAL A 131 -0.32 17.43 13.54
C VAL A 131 0.35 18.80 13.67
N ALA A 132 1.66 18.83 13.96
CA ALA A 132 2.42 20.07 14.04
C ALA A 132 2.47 20.82 12.70
N GLU A 133 2.84 20.13 11.61
CA GLU A 133 2.85 20.70 10.25
C GLU A 133 1.47 21.24 9.85
N ILE A 134 0.38 20.57 10.27
CA ILE A 134 -0.98 21.05 10.03
C ILE A 134 -1.24 22.35 10.79
N LYS A 135 -0.95 22.39 12.10
CA LYS A 135 -1.18 23.59 12.92
C LYS A 135 -0.39 24.78 12.38
N GLU A 136 0.88 24.57 12.08
CA GLU A 136 1.78 25.59 11.53
C GLU A 136 1.28 26.16 10.21
N GLU A 137 0.85 25.29 9.27
CA GLU A 137 0.30 25.73 7.99
C GLU A 137 -0.99 26.53 8.17
N VAL A 138 -1.89 26.08 9.07
CA VAL A 138 -3.14 26.79 9.38
C VAL A 138 -2.87 28.19 9.96
N ILE A 139 -1.91 28.30 10.88
CA ILE A 139 -1.47 29.58 11.45
C ILE A 139 -0.85 30.46 10.37
N THR A 140 -0.01 29.89 9.50
CA THR A 140 0.62 30.59 8.39
C THR A 140 -0.41 31.19 7.43
N LEU A 141 -1.46 30.45 7.06
CA LEU A 141 -2.54 30.97 6.22
C LEU A 141 -3.30 32.11 6.89
N PHE A 142 -3.57 31.99 8.19
CA PHE A 142 -4.22 33.05 8.96
C PHE A 142 -3.37 34.33 9.02
N ASN A 143 -2.07 34.19 9.28
CA ASN A 143 -1.12 35.30 9.31
C ASN A 143 -1.01 36.00 7.95
N LYS A 144 -1.09 35.22 6.85
CA LYS A 144 -1.18 35.74 5.48
C LYS A 144 -2.54 36.36 5.13
N LYS A 145 -3.47 36.48 6.08
CA LYS A 145 -4.82 37.03 5.89
C LYS A 145 -5.60 36.30 4.78
N VAL A 146 -5.44 34.97 4.70
CA VAL A 146 -6.26 34.12 3.83
C VAL A 146 -7.64 33.98 4.42
N ASP A 147 -8.69 33.99 3.59
CA ASP A 147 -10.07 33.74 4.04
C ASP A 147 -10.19 32.34 4.67
N MET A 148 -10.47 32.30 5.97
CA MET A 148 -10.55 31.08 6.77
C MET A 148 -11.94 30.44 6.71
N ALA A 149 -12.87 30.98 5.91
CA ALA A 149 -14.17 30.35 5.70
C ALA A 149 -14.01 28.95 5.09
N TYR A 150 -14.87 28.03 5.53
CA TYR A 150 -14.86 26.64 5.08
C TYR A 150 -14.89 26.52 3.54
N SER A 151 -15.70 27.34 2.86
CA SER A 151 -15.79 27.34 1.39
C SER A 151 -14.47 27.68 0.72
N ASN A 152 -13.76 28.71 1.19
CA ASN A 152 -12.45 29.07 0.65
C ASN A 152 -11.41 27.98 0.92
N MET A 153 -11.40 27.45 2.13
CA MET A 153 -10.49 26.36 2.52
C MET A 153 -10.74 25.08 1.71
N ARG A 154 -12.00 24.78 1.38
CA ARG A 154 -12.39 23.61 0.59
C ARG A 154 -11.95 23.74 -0.86
N GLU A 155 -12.05 24.94 -1.42
CA GLU A 155 -11.68 25.19 -2.81
C GLU A 155 -10.16 25.22 -3.00
N ASN A 156 -9.45 25.99 -2.16
CA ASN A 156 -8.04 26.31 -2.38
C ASN A 156 -7.07 25.45 -1.56
N TYR A 157 -7.52 24.90 -0.43
CA TYR A 157 -6.66 24.22 0.55
C TYR A 157 -7.25 22.87 0.99
N GLN A 158 -7.92 22.17 0.08
CA GLN A 158 -8.72 20.98 0.36
C GLN A 158 -8.00 19.91 1.17
N TYR A 159 -6.74 19.62 0.83
CA TYR A 159 -5.94 18.63 1.53
C TYR A 159 -5.61 19.05 2.98
N LEU A 160 -5.27 20.32 3.19
CA LEU A 160 -5.00 20.87 4.51
C LEU A 160 -6.28 20.90 5.34
N LEU A 161 -7.40 21.37 4.77
CA LEU A 161 -8.71 21.39 5.41
C LEU A 161 -9.10 20.00 5.91
N ALA A 162 -9.08 19.00 5.02
CA ALA A 162 -9.43 17.62 5.37
C ALA A 162 -8.50 17.06 6.46
N SER A 163 -7.20 17.33 6.37
CA SER A 163 -6.21 16.88 7.35
C SER A 163 -6.41 17.55 8.71
N ALA A 164 -6.68 18.86 8.73
CA ALA A 164 -6.91 19.64 9.94
C ALA A 164 -8.20 19.24 10.64
N MET A 165 -9.30 19.10 9.89
CA MET A 165 -10.55 18.57 10.43
C MET A 165 -10.33 17.19 11.05
N LYS A 166 -9.72 16.27 10.32
CA LYS A 166 -9.55 14.88 10.77
C LYS A 166 -8.61 14.72 11.97
N LYS A 167 -7.49 15.44 12.01
CA LYS A 167 -6.40 15.19 12.98
C LYS A 167 -6.31 16.20 14.11
N VAL A 168 -6.88 17.38 13.92
CA VAL A 168 -6.81 18.47 14.91
C VAL A 168 -8.20 18.75 15.44
N GLY A 169 -9.17 19.00 14.55
CA GLY A 169 -10.48 19.55 14.91
C GLY A 169 -11.61 18.55 15.14
N ASP A 170 -11.33 17.28 15.40
CA ASP A 170 -12.35 16.24 15.67
C ASP A 170 -13.48 16.20 14.63
N GLY A 171 -13.13 16.40 13.35
CA GLY A 171 -14.07 16.45 12.22
C GLY A 171 -14.59 17.85 11.88
N SER A 172 -14.27 18.89 12.65
CA SER A 172 -14.74 20.26 12.44
C SER A 172 -13.62 21.24 12.11
N TRP A 173 -13.80 22.04 11.06
CA TRP A 173 -12.84 23.08 10.68
C TRP A 173 -12.77 24.20 11.72
N ALA A 174 -13.91 24.58 12.29
CA ALA A 174 -13.96 25.60 13.33
C ALA A 174 -13.21 25.16 14.59
N ALA A 175 -13.36 23.88 14.98
CA ALA A 175 -12.61 23.32 16.09
C ALA A 175 -11.11 23.21 15.78
N ALA A 176 -10.73 22.80 14.56
CA ALA A 176 -9.33 22.75 14.14
C ALA A 176 -8.66 24.14 14.26
N ARG A 177 -9.33 25.17 13.74
CA ARG A 177 -8.88 26.57 13.78
C ARG A 177 -8.73 27.08 15.22
N ARG A 178 -9.74 26.82 16.09
CA ARG A 178 -9.68 27.15 17.53
C ARG A 178 -8.51 26.46 18.25
N LYS A 179 -8.27 25.17 17.97
CA LYS A 179 -7.11 24.42 18.50
C LYS A 179 -5.76 24.88 17.95
N CYS A 180 -5.75 25.74 16.93
CA CYS A 180 -4.56 26.45 16.45
C CYS A 180 -4.46 27.87 17.04
N GLY A 181 -5.27 28.23 18.04
CA GLY A 181 -5.29 29.56 18.66
C GLY A 181 -6.04 30.63 17.88
N ILE A 182 -6.65 30.29 16.74
CA ILE A 182 -7.36 31.25 15.90
C ILE A 182 -8.83 31.22 16.28
N LEU A 183 -9.28 32.20 17.07
CA LEU A 183 -10.67 32.25 17.56
C LEU A 183 -11.64 32.78 16.50
N ILE A 184 -11.19 33.70 15.64
CA ILE A 184 -12.04 34.35 14.63
C ILE A 184 -12.11 33.60 13.30
N ASN A 185 -13.31 33.54 12.71
CA ASN A 185 -13.48 33.10 11.33
C ASN A 185 -13.16 34.26 10.37
N TYR A 186 -11.87 34.52 10.16
CA TYR A 186 -11.44 35.62 9.30
C TYR A 186 -12.00 35.43 7.88
N ARG A 187 -12.74 36.43 7.40
CA ARG A 187 -13.29 36.48 6.05
C ARG A 187 -12.66 37.63 5.29
N LEU A 188 -12.35 37.42 4.02
CA LEU A 188 -11.88 38.51 3.18
C LEU A 188 -13.01 39.55 3.01
N PRO A 189 -12.69 40.85 2.98
CA PRO A 189 -13.66 41.89 2.66
C PRO A 189 -14.35 41.64 1.32
N ARG A 190 -15.62 41.99 1.22
CA ARG A 190 -16.47 41.70 0.04
C ARG A 190 -15.83 42.13 -1.28
N HIS A 191 -15.23 43.31 -1.34
CA HIS A 191 -14.54 43.81 -2.54
C HIS A 191 -13.32 42.96 -2.94
N LYS A 192 -12.51 42.49 -1.97
CA LYS A 192 -11.37 41.59 -2.24
C LYS A 192 -11.83 40.20 -2.65
N ARG A 193 -12.96 39.72 -2.10
CA ARG A 193 -13.56 38.43 -2.48
C ARG A 193 -14.00 38.43 -3.94
N PHE A 194 -14.62 39.50 -4.42
CA PHE A 194 -15.01 39.61 -5.82
C PHE A 194 -13.79 39.62 -6.75
N LYS A 195 -12.75 40.38 -6.42
CA LYS A 195 -11.50 40.38 -7.18
C LYS A 195 -10.87 38.99 -7.23
N HIS A 196 -10.74 38.31 -6.08
CA HIS A 196 -10.20 36.95 -6.01
C HIS A 196 -11.06 35.94 -6.79
N PHE A 197 -12.39 36.05 -6.70
CA PHE A 197 -13.31 35.19 -7.44
C PHE A 197 -13.18 35.41 -8.96
N ALA A 198 -13.07 36.65 -9.43
CA ALA A 198 -12.84 36.97 -10.83
C ALA A 198 -11.47 36.44 -11.32
N GLU A 199 -10.42 36.57 -10.52
CA GLU A 199 -9.09 36.00 -10.84
C GLU A 199 -9.12 34.47 -10.92
N GLN A 200 -9.83 33.80 -10.01
CA GLN A 200 -9.98 32.34 -10.01
C GLN A 200 -10.84 31.85 -11.18
N GLN A 201 -11.93 32.55 -11.49
CA GLN A 201 -12.75 32.30 -12.69
C GLN A 201 -11.88 32.37 -13.96
N LYS A 202 -11.05 33.41 -14.08
CA LYS A 202 -10.12 33.56 -15.20
C LYS A 202 -9.10 32.41 -15.26
N LYS A 203 -8.50 32.02 -14.12
CA LYS A 203 -7.59 30.86 -14.06
C LYS A 203 -8.27 29.56 -14.47
N ASN A 204 -9.50 29.32 -13.99
CA ASN A 204 -10.27 28.13 -14.31
C ASN A 204 -10.65 28.09 -15.80
N GLN A 205 -11.03 29.22 -16.39
CA GLN A 205 -11.29 29.33 -17.83
C GLN A 205 -10.02 29.03 -18.64
N ILE A 206 -8.86 29.58 -18.26
CA ILE A 206 -7.57 29.30 -18.91
C ILE A 206 -7.23 27.81 -18.80
N ALA A 207 -7.37 27.21 -17.62
CA ALA A 207 -7.10 25.79 -17.41
C ALA A 207 -8.07 24.89 -18.21
N ALA A 208 -9.35 25.26 -18.30
CA ALA A 208 -10.35 24.56 -19.09
C ALA A 208 -10.03 24.66 -20.59
N ALA A 209 -9.67 25.86 -21.09
CA ALA A 209 -9.24 26.07 -22.46
C ALA A 209 -7.98 25.26 -22.81
N ALA A 210 -6.96 25.27 -21.93
CA ALA A 210 -5.76 24.45 -22.10
C ALA A 210 -6.06 22.94 -22.12
N LYS A 211 -7.02 22.49 -21.29
CA LYS A 211 -7.47 21.09 -21.27
C LYS A 211 -8.25 20.72 -22.54
N ALA A 212 -9.08 21.62 -23.05
CA ALA A 212 -9.81 21.45 -24.31
C ALA A 212 -8.85 21.39 -25.51
N ALA A 213 -7.85 22.29 -25.56
CA ALA A 213 -6.81 22.30 -26.58
C ALA A 213 -5.97 21.01 -26.56
N ARG A 214 -5.57 20.52 -25.39
CA ARG A 214 -4.91 19.20 -25.27
C ARG A 214 -5.77 18.06 -25.79
N LYS A 215 -7.09 18.13 -25.59
CA LYS A 215 -8.04 17.10 -26.03
C LYS A 215 -8.27 17.14 -27.55
N SER A 216 -8.18 18.32 -28.19
CA SER A 216 -8.27 18.45 -29.65
C SER A 216 -6.96 18.08 -30.38
N THR A 217 -5.79 18.24 -29.74
CA THR A 217 -4.50 17.84 -30.33
C THR A 217 -4.22 16.33 -30.32
N VAL A 218 -4.98 15.54 -29.54
CA VAL A 218 -4.90 14.08 -29.58
C VAL A 218 -5.74 13.59 -30.77
N LYS A 219 -5.12 13.43 -31.95
CA LYS A 219 -5.76 12.76 -33.11
C LYS A 219 -6.26 11.37 -32.67
N PRO A 220 -7.48 10.96 -33.05
CA PRO A 220 -7.98 9.63 -32.75
C PRO A 220 -7.12 8.61 -33.52
N VAL A 221 -6.40 7.76 -32.80
CA VAL A 221 -5.80 6.55 -33.39
C VAL A 221 -6.98 5.68 -33.82
N LYS A 222 -7.31 5.69 -35.12
CA LYS A 222 -8.25 4.73 -35.70
C LYS A 222 -7.69 3.34 -35.42
N LYS A 223 -8.29 2.60 -34.50
CA LYS A 223 -8.08 1.15 -34.41
C LYS A 223 -8.67 0.53 -35.67
N THR A 224 -7.84 0.29 -36.67
CA THR A 224 -8.15 -0.65 -37.75
C THR A 224 -8.26 -2.04 -37.13
N VAL A 225 -9.49 -2.48 -36.88
CA VAL A 225 -9.78 -3.89 -36.59
C VAL A 225 -10.22 -4.53 -37.90
N ALA A 226 -9.28 -5.20 -38.56
CA ALA A 226 -9.58 -6.22 -39.54
C ALA A 226 -8.83 -7.48 -39.07
N VAL A 227 -9.58 -8.51 -38.69
CA VAL A 227 -9.63 -9.80 -39.41
C VAL A 227 -10.77 -10.62 -38.78
N LYS A 228 -11.73 -10.98 -39.64
CA LYS A 228 -12.79 -11.97 -39.42
C LYS A 228 -12.15 -13.35 -39.19
N ALA A 229 -12.60 -14.07 -38.16
CA ALA A 229 -12.54 -15.52 -38.14
C ALA A 229 -13.92 -16.06 -37.76
N ALA A 230 -14.52 -16.80 -38.68
CA ALA A 230 -15.84 -17.38 -38.58
C ALA A 230 -15.91 -18.38 -37.41
N ARG A 231 -16.91 -18.21 -36.53
CA ARG A 231 -17.41 -19.29 -35.66
C ARG A 231 -18.85 -19.60 -36.07
N LYS A 232 -19.07 -20.83 -36.52
CA LYS A 232 -20.37 -21.41 -36.84
C LYS A 232 -21.33 -21.30 -35.64
N PRO A 233 -22.66 -21.14 -35.85
CA PRO A 233 -23.60 -21.01 -34.75
C PRO A 233 -23.84 -22.36 -34.07
N VAL A 234 -23.51 -22.45 -32.79
CA VAL A 234 -23.92 -23.57 -31.93
C VAL A 234 -25.39 -23.35 -31.53
N LYS A 235 -26.25 -24.31 -31.83
CA LYS A 235 -27.66 -24.33 -31.41
C LYS A 235 -27.75 -24.15 -29.89
N LYS A 236 -28.49 -23.13 -29.44
CA LYS A 236 -28.84 -22.94 -28.02
C LYS A 236 -29.79 -24.05 -27.60
N VAL A 237 -29.31 -25.00 -26.80
CA VAL A 237 -30.17 -25.89 -26.01
C VAL A 237 -30.77 -25.07 -24.87
N ALA A 238 -32.09 -25.09 -24.75
CA ALA A 238 -32.84 -24.39 -23.72
C ALA A 238 -32.50 -24.94 -22.32
N ALA A 239 -32.12 -24.07 -21.39
CA ALA A 239 -31.95 -24.42 -19.99
C ALA A 239 -33.33 -24.50 -19.30
N PRO A 240 -33.56 -25.45 -18.37
CA PRO A 240 -34.83 -25.60 -17.69
C PRO A 240 -35.06 -24.45 -16.69
N LYS A 241 -36.29 -23.94 -16.68
CA LYS A 241 -36.77 -22.85 -15.81
C LYS A 241 -36.62 -23.26 -14.33
N LYS A 242 -35.80 -22.53 -13.57
CA LYS A 242 -35.77 -22.65 -12.09
C LYS A 242 -37.09 -22.11 -11.51
N ALA A 243 -37.76 -22.97 -10.75
CA ALA A 243 -38.96 -22.63 -9.99
C ALA A 243 -38.65 -21.53 -8.95
N VAL A 244 -39.40 -20.43 -9.02
CA VAL A 244 -39.37 -19.34 -8.04
C VAL A 244 -40.17 -19.79 -6.81
N LYS A 245 -39.48 -20.10 -5.71
CA LYS A 245 -40.13 -20.27 -4.40
C LYS A 245 -40.60 -18.89 -3.92
N LYS A 246 -41.92 -18.73 -3.75
CA LYS A 246 -42.54 -17.55 -3.12
C LYS A 246 -42.06 -17.44 -1.67
N ALA A 247 -41.45 -16.31 -1.31
CA ALA A 247 -41.16 -15.97 0.08
C ALA A 247 -42.42 -15.40 0.75
N ALA A 248 -42.73 -15.90 1.95
CA ALA A 248 -43.85 -15.45 2.78
C ALA A 248 -43.61 -14.03 3.34
N PRO A 249 -44.67 -13.25 3.63
CA PRO A 249 -44.54 -11.86 4.06
C PRO A 249 -44.03 -11.76 5.52
N VAL A 250 -43.00 -10.94 5.71
CA VAL A 250 -42.45 -10.56 7.02
C VAL A 250 -43.44 -9.63 7.72
N LYS A 251 -44.01 -10.08 8.85
CA LYS A 251 -44.81 -9.24 9.75
C LYS A 251 -43.91 -8.16 10.38
N THR A 252 -44.15 -6.90 10.05
CA THR A 252 -43.54 -5.75 10.74
C THR A 252 -44.20 -5.57 12.11
N ALA A 253 -43.51 -5.97 13.17
CA ALA A 253 -43.89 -5.64 14.55
C ALA A 253 -43.63 -4.14 14.83
N ARG A 254 -44.68 -3.37 15.06
CA ARG A 254 -44.62 -1.99 15.58
C ARG A 254 -44.17 -2.05 17.05
N LYS A 255 -43.09 -1.34 17.40
CA LYS A 255 -42.72 -1.06 18.80
C LYS A 255 -43.73 -0.09 19.45
N PRO A 256 -44.12 -0.27 20.72
CA PRO A 256 -45.03 0.64 21.40
C PRO A 256 -44.32 1.93 21.83
N VAL A 257 -45.01 3.05 21.62
CA VAL A 257 -44.66 4.39 22.09
C VAL A 257 -44.91 4.47 23.60
N LYS A 258 -43.86 4.67 24.40
CA LYS A 258 -44.00 5.02 25.83
C LYS A 258 -44.50 6.45 25.94
N LYS A 259 -45.78 6.63 26.33
CA LYS A 259 -46.29 7.87 26.91
C LYS A 259 -45.83 7.95 28.38
N GLY A 260 -44.91 8.86 28.69
CA GLY A 260 -44.62 9.27 30.06
C GLY A 260 -45.57 10.40 30.46
N ARG A 261 -46.45 10.13 31.44
CA ARG A 261 -47.32 11.11 32.09
C ARG A 261 -46.50 11.97 33.05
N ARG A 262 -46.83 13.26 33.08
CA ARG A 262 -46.60 14.16 34.20
C ARG A 262 -47.36 13.66 35.42
N SER A 263 -46.69 13.67 36.57
CA SER A 263 -47.23 14.04 37.89
C SER A 263 -46.04 14.62 38.65
#